data_AF-A0A354IW10-F1
#
_entry.id   AF-A0A354IW10-F1
#
_cell.length_a   1.000
_cell.length_b   1.000
_cell.length_c   1.000
_cell.angle_alpha   90.00
_cell.angle_beta   90.00
_cell.angle_gamma   90.00
#
_symmetry.space_group_name_H-M   'P 1'
#
loop_
_entity.id
_entity.type
_entity.pdbx_description
1 polymer ?
#
loop_
_entity_poly.entity_id
_entity_poly.type
_entity_poly.pdbx_seq_one_letter_code
_entity_poly.pdbx_strand_id
1 'polypeptide(L)'
;MPTRTRLPQSSFFDCFYVNFPRRIFGMKPLFSTLAVLALALSVPPGQAAEAPRCRYVTVGTLPLQYTGPSLQVTTEGVINGTPAIMLVDTGAYDTFLTRTGTERRGMKLSNLGRVAQGVGGFSSIYQTRA
;
A
#
# COMPACT_ATOMS: atom_id res chain seq x y z
N MET A 1 27.62 -8.93 -21.56
CA MET A 1 26.59 -9.34 -20.58
C MET A 1 27.03 -8.87 -19.21
N PRO A 2 26.37 -7.90 -18.56
CA PRO A 2 26.63 -7.63 -17.17
C PRO A 2 25.59 -8.33 -16.30
N THR A 3 26.09 -9.31 -15.55
CA THR A 3 25.48 -9.91 -14.37
C THR A 3 25.24 -8.80 -13.34
N ARG A 4 23.98 -8.53 -12.98
CA ARG A 4 23.65 -7.55 -11.93
C ARG A 4 23.25 -8.28 -10.66
N THR A 5 24.23 -8.54 -9.81
CA THR A 5 24.05 -8.86 -8.40
C THR A 5 23.71 -7.58 -7.63
N ARG A 6 22.49 -7.50 -7.06
CA ARG A 6 22.16 -6.65 -5.92
C ARG A 6 20.93 -7.22 -5.17
N LEU A 7 21.13 -7.63 -3.93
CA LEU A 7 20.11 -7.88 -2.89
C LEU A 7 20.40 -6.88 -1.73
N PRO A 8 19.55 -6.71 -0.71
CA PRO A 8 18.14 -6.28 -0.69
C PRO A 8 17.89 -5.11 0.31
N GLN A 9 16.82 -4.31 0.17
CA GLN A 9 16.24 -3.57 1.31
C GLN A 9 14.79 -3.08 1.14
N SER A 10 14.15 -3.27 -0.01
CA SER A 10 12.77 -2.82 -0.25
C SER A 10 11.83 -3.96 -0.67
N SER A 11 11.85 -5.06 0.10
CA SER A 11 10.81 -6.10 0.14
C SER A 11 9.43 -5.58 0.60
N PHE A 12 9.17 -4.27 0.49
CA PHE A 12 8.16 -3.57 1.28
C PHE A 12 6.71 -3.82 0.84
N PHE A 13 6.49 -4.29 -0.39
CA PHE A 13 5.14 -4.50 -0.94
C PHE A 13 4.74 -5.97 -1.12
N ASP A 14 5.54 -6.94 -0.67
CA ASP A 14 5.32 -8.37 -0.97
C ASP A 14 4.22 -9.10 -0.16
N CYS A 15 3.71 -8.58 0.97
CA CYS A 15 2.98 -9.43 1.93
C CYS A 15 1.65 -8.88 2.48
N PHE A 16 1.02 -7.88 1.87
CA PHE A 16 -0.24 -7.28 2.39
C PHE A 16 -1.51 -8.13 2.20
N TYR A 17 -1.38 -9.46 2.29
CA TYR A 17 -2.50 -10.35 2.58
C TYR A 17 -2.13 -11.21 3.80
N VAL A 18 -2.57 -10.77 4.98
CA VAL A 18 -2.54 -11.58 6.19
C VAL A 18 -3.45 -12.79 5.99
N ASN A 19 -2.86 -13.94 5.70
CA ASN A 19 -3.57 -15.22 5.76
C ASN A 19 -3.78 -15.54 7.25
N PHE A 20 -4.99 -15.32 7.75
CA PHE A 20 -5.38 -15.60 9.14
C PHE A 20 -5.65 -17.11 9.27
N PRO A 21 -4.82 -17.92 9.94
CA PRO A 21 -5.21 -19.29 10.22
C PRO A 21 -6.37 -19.26 11.21
N ARG A 22 -7.52 -19.81 10.79
CA ARG A 22 -8.67 -20.07 11.66
C ARG A 22 -8.21 -20.90 12.86
N ARG A 23 -8.44 -20.38 14.07
CA ARG A 23 -8.29 -21.13 15.33
C ARG A 23 -9.18 -22.38 15.27
N ILE A 24 -8.58 -23.55 15.42
CA ILE A 24 -9.31 -24.80 15.65
C ILE A 24 -9.62 -24.88 17.14
N PHE A 25 -10.91 -25.12 17.42
CA PHE A 25 -11.50 -25.25 18.75
C PHE A 25 -10.90 -26.44 19.52
N GLY A 26 -10.75 -26.27 20.83
CA GLY A 26 -10.14 -27.24 21.72
C GLY A 26 -10.92 -28.55 21.83
N MET A 27 -10.19 -29.65 21.84
CA MET A 27 -10.67 -30.96 22.26
C MET A 27 -9.60 -31.55 23.19
N LYS A 28 -9.97 -31.88 24.43
CA LYS A 28 -9.07 -32.48 25.43
C LYS A 28 -8.99 -33.99 25.17
N PRO A 29 -7.81 -34.59 24.91
CA PRO A 29 -7.63 -36.01 25.03
C PRO A 29 -6.88 -36.32 26.32
N LEU A 30 -7.64 -36.87 27.28
CA LEU A 30 -7.11 -37.83 28.24
C LEU A 30 -6.77 -39.08 27.40
N PHE A 31 -5.56 -39.64 27.51
CA PHE A 31 -5.16 -41.04 27.25
C PHE A 31 -3.74 -41.19 26.64
N SER A 32 -2.90 -41.88 27.43
CA SER A 32 -1.79 -42.78 27.07
C SER A 32 -0.52 -42.20 26.42
N THR A 33 0.54 -42.15 27.21
CA THR A 33 1.89 -41.63 26.91
C THR A 33 2.72 -42.46 25.92
N LEU A 34 2.26 -43.64 25.47
CA LEU A 34 3.03 -44.49 24.54
C LEU A 34 2.71 -44.30 23.05
N ALA A 35 1.58 -43.69 22.69
CA ALA A 35 1.22 -43.46 21.29
C ALA A 35 1.85 -42.19 20.67
N VAL A 36 2.46 -41.33 21.51
CA VAL A 36 2.98 -40.03 21.09
C VAL A 36 4.30 -40.15 20.31
N LEU A 37 5.10 -41.20 20.57
CA LEU A 37 6.42 -41.35 19.94
C LEU A 37 6.35 -41.85 18.49
N ALA A 38 5.35 -42.66 18.15
CA ALA A 38 5.18 -43.18 16.78
C ALA A 38 4.58 -42.14 15.81
N LEU A 39 3.81 -41.17 16.31
CA LEU A 39 3.20 -40.13 15.47
C LEU A 39 4.20 -39.01 15.11
N ALA A 40 5.23 -38.80 15.94
CA ALA A 40 6.26 -37.77 15.71
C ALA A 40 7.16 -38.06 14.50
N LEU A 41 7.29 -39.32 14.07
CA LEU A 41 8.11 -39.74 12.92
C LEU A 41 7.38 -39.66 11.57
N SER A 42 6.09 -39.34 11.58
CA SER A 42 5.25 -39.27 10.37
C SER A 42 4.99 -37.84 9.88
N VAL A 43 5.63 -36.83 10.47
CA VAL A 43 5.52 -35.44 9.99
C VAL A 43 6.37 -35.31 8.72
N PRO A 44 5.77 -35.19 7.52
CA PRO A 44 6.55 -34.86 6.34
C PRO A 44 7.25 -33.52 6.60
N PRO A 45 8.50 -33.32 6.14
CA PRO A 45 9.11 -32.01 6.20
C PRO A 45 8.16 -31.04 5.50
N GLY A 46 7.60 -30.11 6.26
CA GLY A 46 6.81 -29.03 5.70
C GLY A 46 7.72 -28.28 4.74
N GLN A 47 7.57 -28.52 3.44
CA GLN A 47 8.20 -27.68 2.45
C GLN A 47 7.63 -26.29 2.67
N ALA A 48 8.44 -25.39 3.21
CA ALA A 48 8.13 -23.97 3.17
C ALA A 48 8.05 -23.63 1.68
N ALA A 49 6.83 -23.58 1.15
CA ALA A 49 6.59 -23.11 -0.20
C ALA A 49 7.28 -21.75 -0.31
N GLU A 50 8.20 -21.61 -1.26
CA GLU A 50 8.84 -20.34 -1.51
C GLU A 50 7.72 -19.32 -1.75
N ALA A 51 7.72 -18.23 -0.96
CA ALA A 51 6.71 -17.20 -1.09
C ALA A 51 6.67 -16.77 -2.57
N PRO A 52 5.48 -16.63 -3.17
CA PRO A 52 5.37 -16.26 -4.58
C PRO A 52 6.17 -14.98 -4.78
N ARG A 53 7.18 -15.03 -5.67
CA ARG A 53 8.06 -13.88 -5.91
C ARG A 53 7.23 -12.76 -6.54
N CYS A 54 7.21 -11.58 -5.93
CA CYS A 54 6.65 -10.40 -6.58
C CYS A 54 7.28 -10.21 -7.95
N ARG A 55 6.42 -10.03 -8.95
CA ARG A 55 6.84 -9.71 -10.31
C ARG A 55 6.41 -8.29 -10.63
N TYR A 56 7.39 -7.48 -11.03
CA TYR A 56 7.09 -6.19 -11.62
C TYR A 56 6.42 -6.41 -12.99
N VAL A 57 5.19 -5.92 -13.11
CA VAL A 57 4.43 -5.95 -14.37
C VAL A 57 3.95 -4.55 -14.69
N THR A 58 3.99 -4.20 -15.97
CA THR A 58 3.39 -2.96 -16.45
C THR A 58 1.88 -3.12 -16.46
N VAL A 59 1.18 -2.35 -15.63
CA VAL A 59 -0.29 -2.33 -15.55
C VAL A 59 -0.92 -1.25 -16.43
N GLY A 60 -0.12 -0.31 -16.93
CA GLY A 60 -0.59 0.78 -17.78
C GLY A 60 0.49 1.83 -18.03
N THR A 61 0.10 2.87 -18.76
CA THR A 61 0.93 4.04 -19.05
C THR A 61 0.18 5.29 -18.61
N LEU A 62 0.87 6.16 -17.88
CA LEU A 62 0.33 7.45 -17.45
C LEU A 62 1.05 8.57 -18.24
N PRO A 63 0.35 9.37 -19.06
CA PRO A 63 0.98 10.47 -19.77
C PRO A 63 1.39 11.57 -18.79
N LEU A 64 2.67 11.94 -18.81
CA LEU A 64 3.23 12.99 -17.95
C LEU A 64 3.59 14.23 -18.78
N GLN A 65 3.39 15.39 -18.17
CA GLN A 65 3.73 16.69 -18.74
C GLN A 65 4.56 17.49 -17.74
N TYR A 66 5.41 18.38 -18.24
CA TYR A 66 6.10 19.36 -17.42
C TYR A 66 5.37 20.70 -17.52
N THR A 67 4.92 21.24 -16.40
CA THR A 67 4.10 22.45 -16.38
C THR A 67 4.64 23.52 -15.44
N GLY A 68 4.44 24.78 -15.81
CA GLY A 68 4.84 25.94 -15.03
C GLY A 68 6.36 26.23 -15.05
N PRO A 69 6.78 27.34 -14.43
CA PRO A 69 8.18 27.80 -14.46
C PRO A 69 9.15 26.86 -13.74
N SER A 70 8.64 26.04 -12.80
CA SER A 70 9.45 25.07 -12.05
C SER A 70 9.43 23.66 -12.65
N LEU A 71 8.87 23.47 -13.86
CA LEU A 71 8.77 22.17 -14.54
C LEU A 71 8.21 21.07 -13.63
N GLN A 72 7.06 21.34 -13.02
CA GLN A 72 6.38 20.36 -12.18
C GLN A 72 5.84 19.23 -13.05
N VAL A 73 6.03 17.98 -12.60
CA VAL A 73 5.52 16.78 -13.30
C VAL A 73 4.03 16.65 -13.01
N THR A 74 3.21 16.82 -14.03
CA THR A 74 1.76 16.76 -13.93
C THR A 74 1.15 15.75 -14.89
N THR A 75 -0.09 15.36 -14.61
CA THR A 75 -0.95 14.56 -15.48
C THR A 75 -2.34 15.17 -15.52
N GLU A 76 -3.05 14.93 -16.61
CA GLU A 76 -4.48 15.19 -16.67
C GLU A 76 -5.25 14.12 -15.86
N GLY A 77 -6.39 14.52 -15.31
CA GLY A 77 -7.29 13.66 -14.56
C GLY A 77 -8.68 14.28 -14.42
N VAL A 78 -9.53 13.61 -13.66
CA VAL A 78 -10.90 14.03 -13.42
C VAL A 78 -11.22 13.86 -11.94
N ILE A 79 -11.76 14.89 -11.30
CA ILE A 79 -12.22 14.84 -9.92
C ILE A 79 -13.72 15.17 -9.94
N ASN A 80 -14.56 14.22 -9.51
CA ASN A 80 -16.01 14.34 -9.51
C ASN A 80 -16.59 14.83 -10.85
N GLY A 81 -16.15 14.23 -11.96
CA GLY A 81 -16.58 14.59 -13.33
C GLY A 81 -15.97 15.90 -13.87
N THR A 82 -15.18 16.63 -13.07
CA THR A 82 -14.55 17.88 -13.50
C THR A 82 -13.08 17.66 -13.86
N PRO A 83 -12.61 18.07 -15.05
CA PRO A 83 -11.20 17.98 -15.41
C PRO A 83 -10.28 18.66 -14.39
N ALA A 84 -9.10 18.08 -14.19
CA ALA A 84 -8.09 18.58 -13.27
C ALA A 84 -6.68 18.28 -13.82
N ILE A 85 -5.76 19.22 -13.56
CA ILE A 85 -4.33 18.95 -13.66
C ILE A 85 -3.85 18.52 -12.27
N MET A 86 -3.23 17.35 -12.19
CA MET A 86 -2.77 16.74 -10.95
C MET A 86 -1.24 16.74 -10.93
N LEU A 87 -0.66 17.10 -9.78
CA LEU A 87 0.77 16.96 -9.53
C LEU A 87 1.08 15.49 -9.21
N VAL A 88 2.11 14.93 -9.84
CA VAL A 88 2.62 13.60 -9.48
C VAL A 88 3.69 13.77 -8.40
N ASP A 89 3.31 13.50 -7.15
CA ASP A 89 4.19 13.62 -5.98
C ASP A 89 4.41 12.24 -5.34
N THR A 90 5.55 11.62 -5.66
CA THR A 90 5.93 10.32 -5.08
C THR A 90 6.33 10.40 -3.61
N GLY A 91 6.48 11.60 -3.05
CA GLY A 91 6.76 11.83 -1.62
C GLY A 91 5.51 12.01 -0.76
N ALA A 92 4.34 12.15 -1.36
CA ALA A 92 3.08 12.27 -0.63
C ALA A 92 2.54 10.89 -0.21
N TYR A 93 2.09 10.76 1.04
CA TYR A 93 1.50 9.52 1.56
C TYR A 93 0.02 9.36 1.23
N ASP A 94 -0.64 10.43 0.77
CA ASP A 94 -2.06 10.48 0.42
C ASP A 94 -2.26 11.48 -0.72
N THR A 95 -3.45 11.49 -1.32
CA THR A 95 -3.81 12.46 -2.35
C THR A 95 -4.37 13.72 -1.71
N PHE A 96 -3.71 14.85 -1.94
CA PHE A 96 -4.13 16.15 -1.42
C PHE A 96 -4.72 17.03 -2.50
N LEU A 97 -5.79 17.75 -2.14
CA LEU A 97 -6.34 18.82 -2.95
C LEU A 97 -5.99 20.16 -2.31
N THR A 98 -5.62 21.14 -3.13
CA THR A 98 -5.49 22.52 -2.65
C THR A 98 -6.85 23.04 -2.21
N ARG A 99 -6.86 23.97 -1.24
CA ARG A 99 -8.10 24.65 -0.81
C ARG A 99 -8.83 25.32 -1.97
N THR A 100 -8.11 25.99 -2.85
CA THR A 100 -8.69 26.59 -4.07
C THR A 100 -9.24 25.53 -5.02
N GLY A 101 -8.61 24.36 -5.08
CA GLY A 101 -9.06 23.21 -5.89
C GLY A 101 -10.39 22.64 -5.41
N THR A 102 -10.63 22.60 -4.09
CA THR A 102 -11.90 22.14 -3.51
C THR A 102 -13.00 23.20 -3.58
N GLU A 103 -12.67 24.47 -3.31
CA GLU A 103 -13.61 25.59 -3.37
C GLU A 103 -14.19 25.80 -4.77
N ARG A 104 -13.35 25.75 -5.82
CA ARG A 104 -13.80 25.85 -7.23
C ARG A 104 -14.75 24.73 -7.65
N ARG A 105 -14.77 23.62 -6.90
CA ARG A 105 -15.62 22.44 -7.16
C ARG A 105 -16.79 22.33 -6.18
N GLY A 106 -17.01 23.33 -5.32
CA GLY A 106 -18.11 23.33 -4.36
C GLY A 106 -18.04 22.19 -3.33
N MET A 107 -16.85 21.64 -3.07
CA MET A 107 -16.68 20.52 -2.15
C MET A 107 -16.78 20.99 -0.70
N LYS A 108 -17.59 20.28 0.10
CA LYS A 108 -17.68 20.52 1.54
C LYS A 108 -16.45 19.96 2.25
N LEU A 109 -15.84 20.79 3.10
CA LEU A 109 -14.67 20.43 3.90
C LEU A 109 -15.08 20.14 5.34
N SER A 110 -14.70 18.97 5.84
CA SER A 110 -14.88 18.59 7.24
C SER A 110 -13.52 18.46 7.92
N ASN A 111 -13.34 19.14 9.05
CA ASN A 111 -12.14 19.00 9.87
C ASN A 111 -12.25 17.76 10.75
N LEU A 112 -11.26 16.87 10.70
CA LEU A 112 -11.18 15.66 11.52
C LEU A 112 -10.04 15.73 12.56
N GLY A 113 -9.44 16.91 12.77
CA GLY A 113 -8.32 17.10 13.69
C GLY A 113 -7.01 16.48 13.21
N ARG A 114 -6.89 16.17 11.91
CA ARG A 114 -5.69 15.58 11.31
C ARG A 114 -4.76 16.68 10.79
N VAL A 115 -3.46 16.36 10.75
CA VAL A 115 -2.43 17.23 10.17
C VAL A 115 -1.60 16.46 9.15
N ALA A 116 -1.07 17.17 8.16
CA ALA A 116 0.00 16.69 7.29
C ALA A 116 1.31 17.39 7.67
N GLN A 117 2.42 16.68 7.54
CA GLN A 117 3.77 17.19 7.72
C GLN A 117 4.47 17.28 6.36
N GLY A 118 5.16 18.38 6.10
CA GLY A 118 6.00 18.56 4.92
C GLY A 118 7.19 19.46 5.22
N VAL A 119 7.87 19.92 4.16
CA VAL A 119 9.06 20.80 4.28
C VAL A 119 8.75 22.08 5.09
N GLY A 120 7.53 22.61 4.96
CA GLY A 120 7.08 23.79 5.69
C GLY A 120 6.55 23.54 7.12
N GLY A 121 6.68 22.33 7.66
CA GLY A 121 6.13 21.96 8.97
C GLY A 121 4.76 21.29 8.88
N PHE A 122 3.86 21.60 9.82
CA PHE A 122 2.54 20.96 9.93
C PHE A 122 1.42 21.85 9.40
N SER A 123 0.44 21.24 8.73
CA SER A 123 -0.77 21.92 8.26
C SER A 123 -2.01 21.07 8.54
N SER A 124 -3.12 21.72 8.91
CA SER A 124 -4.42 21.03 9.09
C SER A 124 -4.93 20.47 7.78
N ILE A 125 -5.35 19.21 7.78
CA ILE A 125 -6.00 18.58 6.63
C ILE A 125 -7.51 18.45 6.86
N TYR A 126 -8.25 18.64 5.78
CA TYR A 126 -9.70 18.56 5.77
C TYR A 126 -10.10 17.44 4.81
N GLN A 127 -11.17 16.72 5.15
CA GLN A 127 -11.69 15.67 4.30
C GLN A 127 -12.89 16.19 3.51
N THR A 128 -12.96 15.79 2.24
CA THR A 128 -14.18 15.89 1.43
C THR A 128 -14.84 14.50 1.39
N ARG A 129 -16.17 14.45 1.32
CA ARG A 129 -16.86 13.19 1.00
C ARG A 129 -16.93 13.06 -0.51
N ALA A 130 -16.54 11.90 -1.02
CA ALA A 130 -16.76 11.50 -2.42
C ALA A 130 -18.23 11.19 -2.66
#